data_AF-A0A1I8PNK9-F1
#
_entry.id   AF-A0A1I8PNK9-F1
#
_cell.length_a   1.000
_cell.length_b   1.000
_cell.length_c   1.000
_cell.angle_alpha   90.00
_cell.angle_beta   90.00
_cell.angle_gamma   90.00
#
_symmetry.space_group_name_H-M   'P 1'
#
loop_
_entity.id
_entity.type
_entity.pdbx_description
1 polymer ?
#
loop_
_entity_poly.entity_id
_entity_poly.type
_entity_poly.pdbx_seq_one_letter_code
_entity_poly.pdbx_strand_id
1 'polypeptide(L)'
;MAEGKLDAIIFGATGYTGQVAVEHALELLKGFKWGIAGRNQPKLKDVLLKVGRQTGMDLSHIPIILADVNDQKSIESMARKGKVIVNCCGPYQIYGDVVVKACINAGTHHVDISGEPQFFLGMQHKYDDLAREKGSYVISTCAFESIPSELGVLYAEKNFPGTVNSVELYWESKFKLPDKSSNAFLNVGTWKSAIHCMQHALEILKLEKKVNKEKLPKLTPKLWMKPYSHKPEGLNGYFAPFPVADRFVVQRSQRLAYAHEKKRPIQFEMYIGFGWMILALLYPLVLITLTILAQIGFIRKLMIKYPHIFTGGIVSNQGPQEANRKAAEFKHTLKVKGWSKGTSETEAPNKEALFRVSGKDPAYSLTATCVLLCAKVILKESHVMPGRGGVLPPGFAFAKTHLIDEISRAKWGLKFEVLK
;
A
#
# COMPACT_ATOMS: atom_id res chain seq x y z
N MET A 1 -35.88 -15.32 2.62
CA MET A 1 -35.38 -13.95 2.81
C MET A 1 -34.05 -13.85 2.08
N ALA A 2 -33.83 -12.85 1.23
CA ALA A 2 -32.52 -12.68 0.61
C ALA A 2 -31.48 -12.43 1.72
N GLU A 3 -30.52 -13.34 1.91
CA GLU A 3 -29.42 -13.10 2.84
C GLU A 3 -28.72 -11.81 2.44
N GLY A 4 -28.78 -10.78 3.31
CA GLY A 4 -28.14 -9.50 3.04
C GLY A 4 -26.62 -9.65 2.84
N LYS A 5 -26.06 -8.84 1.94
CA LYS A 5 -24.62 -8.77 1.66
C LYS A 5 -23.82 -8.62 2.97
N LEU A 6 -22.69 -9.31 3.06
CA LEU A 6 -21.66 -9.06 4.07
C LEU A 6 -21.08 -7.67 3.85
N ASP A 7 -20.76 -6.97 4.93
CA ASP A 7 -20.12 -5.66 4.86
C ASP A 7 -18.71 -5.77 4.27
N ALA A 8 -17.94 -6.79 4.69
CA ALA A 8 -16.60 -7.03 4.18
C ALA A 8 -16.34 -8.53 3.96
N ILE A 9 -15.56 -8.86 2.93
CA ILE A 9 -15.05 -10.21 2.69
C ILE A 9 -13.54 -10.15 2.55
N ILE A 10 -12.80 -10.90 3.37
CA ILE A 10 -11.35 -11.04 3.28
C ILE A 10 -11.02 -12.16 2.30
N PHE A 11 -10.63 -11.81 1.08
CA PHE A 11 -10.26 -12.76 0.04
C PHE A 11 -8.75 -13.07 0.08
N GLY A 12 -8.39 -14.35 -0.03
CA GLY A 12 -7.00 -14.80 0.19
C GLY A 12 -6.68 -15.06 1.66
N ALA A 13 -7.70 -15.34 2.49
CA ALA A 13 -7.58 -15.50 3.94
C ALA A 13 -6.63 -16.62 4.39
N THR A 14 -6.34 -17.60 3.53
CA THR A 14 -5.37 -18.66 3.84
C THR A 14 -3.92 -18.24 3.65
N GLY A 15 -3.66 -17.12 2.95
CA GLY A 15 -2.32 -16.58 2.74
C GLY A 15 -1.74 -15.98 4.01
N TYR A 16 -0.43 -15.71 4.02
CA TYR A 16 0.27 -15.22 5.21
C TYR A 16 -0.34 -13.88 5.71
N THR A 17 -0.41 -12.86 4.85
CA THR A 17 -1.03 -11.57 5.21
C THR A 17 -2.54 -11.70 5.41
N GLY A 18 -3.21 -12.59 4.69
CA GLY A 18 -4.63 -12.87 4.86
C GLY A 18 -4.97 -13.37 6.26
N GLN A 19 -4.16 -14.26 6.83
CA GLN A 19 -4.34 -14.75 8.21
C GLN A 19 -4.22 -13.62 9.23
N VAL A 20 -3.24 -12.73 9.07
CA VAL A 20 -3.08 -11.54 9.93
C VAL A 20 -4.28 -10.60 9.80
N ALA A 21 -4.81 -10.43 8.58
CA ALA A 21 -6.04 -9.66 8.36
C ALA A 21 -7.26 -10.29 9.05
N VAL A 22 -7.40 -11.62 9.03
CA VAL A 22 -8.48 -12.31 9.76
C VAL A 22 -8.38 -12.07 11.27
N GLU A 23 -7.17 -12.15 11.84
CA GLU A 23 -6.94 -11.85 13.26
C GLU A 23 -7.33 -10.40 13.59
N HIS A 24 -6.86 -9.42 12.80
CA HIS A 24 -7.12 -8.01 13.05
C HIS A 24 -8.58 -7.60 12.81
N ALA A 25 -9.30 -8.32 11.94
CA ALA A 25 -10.70 -8.04 11.64
C ALA A 25 -11.62 -8.22 12.86
N LEU A 26 -11.24 -9.06 13.82
CA LEU A 26 -11.99 -9.26 15.07
C LEU A 26 -12.17 -7.96 15.86
N GLU A 27 -11.13 -7.13 15.89
CA GLU A 27 -11.16 -5.82 16.54
C GLU A 27 -11.65 -4.74 15.57
N LEU A 28 -11.02 -4.64 14.39
CA LEU A 28 -11.20 -3.49 13.50
C LEU A 28 -12.55 -3.48 12.77
N LEU A 29 -13.13 -4.66 12.52
CA LEU A 29 -14.45 -4.83 11.92
C LEU A 29 -15.52 -5.22 12.94
N LYS A 30 -15.27 -4.98 14.24
CA LYS A 30 -16.30 -5.16 15.27
C LYS A 30 -17.54 -4.33 14.94
N GLY A 31 -18.71 -4.98 14.98
CA GLY A 31 -19.99 -4.37 14.61
C GLY A 31 -20.33 -4.45 13.12
N PHE A 32 -19.46 -5.02 12.27
CA PHE A 32 -19.74 -5.34 10.88
C PHE A 32 -19.96 -6.84 10.67
N LYS A 33 -20.81 -7.20 9.71
CA LYS A 33 -21.00 -8.59 9.28
C LYS A 33 -19.96 -8.92 8.22
N TRP A 34 -18.86 -9.57 8.59
CA TRP A 34 -17.78 -9.91 7.66
C TRP A 34 -17.54 -11.41 7.54
N GLY A 35 -16.84 -11.84 6.48
CA GLY A 35 -16.51 -13.24 6.21
C GLY A 35 -15.14 -13.43 5.56
N ILE A 36 -14.74 -14.67 5.37
CA ILE A 36 -13.46 -15.04 4.74
C ILE A 36 -13.68 -15.80 3.44
N ALA A 37 -12.78 -15.61 2.47
CA ALA A 37 -12.88 -16.26 1.17
C ALA A 37 -11.55 -16.81 0.66
N GLY A 38 -11.64 -17.92 -0.08
CA GLY A 38 -10.52 -18.57 -0.74
C GLY A 38 -10.92 -19.90 -1.38
N ARG A 39 -9.99 -20.52 -2.09
CA ARG A 39 -10.25 -21.73 -2.89
C ARG A 39 -10.35 -23.05 -2.12
N ASN A 40 -9.90 -23.08 -0.86
CA ASN A 40 -9.80 -24.32 -0.08
C ASN A 40 -10.55 -24.18 1.26
N GLN A 41 -11.76 -24.73 1.32
CA GLN A 41 -12.62 -24.65 2.50
C GLN A 41 -12.00 -25.26 3.77
N PRO A 42 -11.37 -26.46 3.74
CA PRO A 42 -10.66 -26.98 4.91
C PRO A 42 -9.64 -25.99 5.48
N LYS A 43 -8.78 -25.41 4.63
CA LYS A 43 -7.79 -24.42 5.07
C LYS A 43 -8.43 -23.15 5.63
N LEU A 44 -9.59 -22.71 5.11
CA LEU A 44 -10.32 -21.57 5.67
C LEU A 44 -10.83 -21.87 7.08
N LYS A 45 -11.36 -23.09 7.32
CA LYS A 45 -11.74 -23.54 8.65
C LYS A 45 -10.54 -23.59 9.61
N ASP A 46 -9.40 -24.10 9.14
CA ASP A 46 -8.18 -24.17 9.94
C ASP A 46 -7.69 -22.78 10.36
N VAL A 47 -7.82 -21.77 9.47
CA VAL A 47 -7.51 -20.38 9.80
C VAL A 47 -8.39 -19.86 10.93
N LEU A 48 -9.71 -20.05 10.84
CA LEU A 48 -10.64 -19.63 11.91
C LEU A 48 -10.36 -20.35 13.23
N LEU A 49 -10.07 -21.66 13.20
CA LEU A 49 -9.69 -22.42 14.40
C LEU A 49 -8.37 -21.94 15.01
N LYS A 50 -7.37 -21.66 14.18
CA LYS A 50 -6.08 -21.14 14.63
C LYS A 50 -6.23 -19.77 15.28
N VAL A 51 -6.88 -18.83 14.59
CA VAL A 51 -7.10 -17.48 15.11
C VAL A 51 -7.99 -17.51 16.36
N GLY A 52 -9.04 -18.34 16.38
CA GLY A 52 -9.90 -18.53 17.54
C GLY A 52 -9.13 -19.04 18.76
N ARG A 53 -8.23 -20.02 18.59
CA ARG A 53 -7.33 -20.48 19.67
C ARG A 53 -6.37 -19.39 20.16
N GLN A 54 -5.81 -18.58 19.26
CA GLN A 54 -4.88 -17.51 19.61
C GLN A 54 -5.56 -16.36 20.37
N THR A 55 -6.83 -16.11 20.08
CA THR A 55 -7.60 -14.97 20.63
C THR A 55 -8.56 -15.37 21.75
N GLY A 56 -8.78 -16.67 21.98
CA GLY A 56 -9.75 -17.19 22.94
C GLY A 56 -11.20 -16.99 22.50
N MET A 57 -11.46 -16.82 21.20
CA MET A 57 -12.80 -16.54 20.65
C MET A 57 -13.31 -17.70 19.78
N ASP A 58 -14.62 -17.95 19.82
CA ASP A 58 -15.26 -18.85 18.85
C ASP A 58 -15.59 -18.11 17.54
N LEU A 59 -14.92 -18.52 16.46
CA LEU A 59 -15.05 -17.94 15.13
C LEU A 59 -15.87 -18.83 14.17
N SER A 60 -16.51 -19.88 14.67
CA SER A 60 -17.32 -20.81 13.86
C SER A 60 -18.47 -20.13 13.11
N HIS A 61 -18.95 -19.00 13.63
CA HIS A 61 -20.01 -18.18 13.05
C HIS A 61 -19.56 -17.32 11.87
N ILE A 62 -18.25 -17.16 11.64
CA ILE A 62 -17.73 -16.34 10.53
C ILE A 62 -17.99 -17.04 9.19
N PRO A 63 -18.74 -16.43 8.26
CA PRO A 63 -19.05 -17.04 6.97
C PRO A 63 -17.81 -17.37 6.14
N ILE A 64 -17.80 -18.56 5.56
CA ILE A 64 -16.77 -19.02 4.61
C ILE A 64 -17.34 -18.99 3.19
N ILE A 65 -16.62 -18.36 2.27
CA ILE A 65 -16.99 -18.26 0.86
C ILE A 65 -15.91 -18.94 0.01
N LEU A 66 -16.32 -19.92 -0.79
CA LEU A 66 -15.44 -20.52 -1.79
C LEU A 66 -15.27 -19.58 -2.98
N ALA A 67 -14.02 -19.27 -3.30
CA ALA A 67 -13.62 -18.39 -4.38
C ALA A 67 -12.26 -18.82 -4.93
N ASP A 68 -12.24 -19.26 -6.18
CA ASP A 68 -11.03 -19.65 -6.92
C ASP A 68 -10.88 -18.74 -8.14
N VAL A 69 -9.70 -18.14 -8.30
CA VAL A 69 -9.36 -17.26 -9.42
C VAL A 69 -9.36 -17.97 -10.77
N ASN A 70 -9.31 -19.31 -10.77
CA ASN A 70 -9.46 -20.15 -11.97
C ASN A 70 -10.93 -20.49 -12.28
N ASP A 71 -11.86 -20.16 -11.39
CA ASP A 71 -13.30 -20.28 -11.59
C ASP A 71 -13.96 -18.89 -11.49
N GLN A 72 -14.13 -18.25 -12.64
CA GLN A 72 -14.72 -16.92 -12.74
C GLN A 72 -16.09 -16.82 -12.05
N LYS A 73 -16.94 -17.86 -12.12
CA LYS A 73 -18.27 -17.83 -11.50
C LYS A 73 -18.17 -17.76 -9.98
N SER A 74 -17.16 -18.42 -9.39
CA SER A 74 -16.91 -18.35 -7.95
C SER A 74 -16.49 -16.94 -7.50
N ILE A 75 -15.65 -16.24 -8.29
CA ILE A 75 -15.23 -14.87 -8.01
C ILE A 75 -16.40 -13.89 -8.12
N GLU A 76 -17.23 -14.02 -9.16
CA GLU A 76 -18.45 -13.22 -9.32
C GLU A 76 -19.45 -13.46 -8.19
N SER A 77 -19.61 -14.71 -7.76
CA SER A 77 -20.46 -15.07 -6.61
C SER A 77 -19.96 -14.42 -5.31
N MET A 78 -18.65 -14.47 -5.05
CA MET A 78 -18.04 -13.78 -3.91
C MET A 78 -18.28 -12.27 -3.97
N ALA A 79 -18.04 -11.65 -5.12
CA ALA A 79 -18.23 -10.20 -5.30
C ALA A 79 -19.68 -9.78 -5.00
N ARG A 80 -20.68 -10.54 -5.45
CA ARG A 80 -22.10 -10.25 -5.17
C ARG A 80 -22.47 -10.38 -3.69
N LYS A 81 -21.73 -11.17 -2.91
CA LYS A 81 -22.00 -11.40 -1.48
C LYS A 81 -21.42 -10.32 -0.56
N GLY A 82 -20.51 -9.46 -1.03
CA GLY A 82 -19.87 -8.42 -0.24
C GLY A 82 -20.27 -6.99 -0.63
N LYS A 83 -20.20 -6.05 0.30
CA LYS A 83 -20.18 -4.60 0.01
C LYS A 83 -18.76 -4.12 -0.30
N VAL A 84 -17.76 -4.68 0.40
CA VAL A 84 -16.33 -4.47 0.11
C VAL A 84 -15.58 -5.81 0.07
N ILE A 85 -14.74 -6.01 -0.94
CA ILE A 85 -13.75 -7.09 -0.96
C ILE A 85 -12.40 -6.56 -0.51
N VAL A 86 -11.87 -7.14 0.57
CA VAL A 86 -10.50 -6.96 1.06
C VAL A 86 -9.64 -8.02 0.40
N ASN A 87 -8.96 -7.67 -0.68
CA ASN A 87 -8.17 -8.61 -1.47
C ASN A 87 -6.74 -8.70 -0.94
N CYS A 88 -6.42 -9.87 -0.38
CA CYS A 88 -5.08 -10.28 0.04
C CYS A 88 -4.50 -11.38 -0.86
N CYS A 89 -5.14 -11.67 -2.01
CA CYS A 89 -4.75 -12.72 -2.94
C CYS A 89 -3.84 -12.18 -4.05
N GLY A 90 -2.53 -12.32 -3.85
CA GLY A 90 -1.51 -12.07 -4.88
C GLY A 90 -0.93 -13.35 -5.51
N PRO A 91 -0.11 -13.25 -6.57
CA PRO A 91 0.34 -12.02 -7.25
C PRO A 91 -0.79 -11.31 -8.03
N TYR A 92 -0.88 -9.98 -7.94
CA TYR A 92 -2.04 -9.22 -8.43
C TYR A 92 -2.05 -9.05 -9.94
N GLN A 93 -0.89 -8.97 -10.58
CA GLN A 93 -0.79 -8.97 -12.05
C GLN A 93 -1.45 -10.19 -12.70
N ILE A 94 -1.48 -11.33 -11.99
CA ILE A 94 -2.06 -12.58 -12.50
C ILE A 94 -3.53 -12.70 -12.08
N TYR A 95 -3.82 -12.45 -10.80
CA TYR A 95 -5.12 -12.79 -10.20
C TYR A 95 -6.01 -11.58 -9.90
N GLY A 96 -5.46 -10.37 -9.91
CA GLY A 96 -6.17 -9.17 -9.47
C GLY A 96 -7.22 -8.68 -10.47
N ASP A 97 -6.96 -8.78 -11.77
CA ASP A 97 -7.84 -8.25 -12.82
C ASP A 97 -9.26 -8.86 -12.75
N VAL A 98 -9.34 -10.19 -12.68
CA VAL A 98 -10.62 -10.91 -12.60
C VAL A 98 -11.41 -10.53 -11.33
N VAL A 99 -10.72 -10.30 -10.22
CA VAL A 99 -11.34 -9.89 -8.95
C VAL A 99 -11.87 -8.47 -9.04
N VAL A 100 -11.08 -7.52 -9.54
CA VAL A 100 -11.48 -6.11 -9.71
C VAL A 100 -12.68 -6.02 -10.64
N LYS A 101 -12.62 -6.66 -11.80
CA LYS A 101 -13.71 -6.69 -12.77
C LYS A 101 -15.01 -7.24 -12.17
N ALA A 102 -14.92 -8.34 -11.43
CA ALA A 102 -16.09 -8.94 -10.77
C ALA A 102 -16.68 -8.01 -9.69
N CYS A 103 -15.83 -7.32 -8.91
CA CYS A 103 -16.27 -6.35 -7.91
C CYS A 103 -17.04 -5.18 -8.55
N ILE A 104 -16.47 -4.57 -9.59
CA ILE A 104 -17.10 -3.46 -10.31
C ILE A 104 -18.45 -3.88 -10.90
N ASN A 105 -18.49 -5.03 -11.58
CA ASN A 105 -19.74 -5.53 -12.17
C ASN A 105 -20.84 -5.81 -11.12
N ALA A 106 -20.45 -6.15 -9.89
CA ALA A 106 -21.37 -6.40 -8.79
C ALA A 106 -21.77 -5.14 -8.00
N GLY A 107 -21.24 -3.96 -8.35
CA GLY A 107 -21.39 -2.73 -7.57
C GLY A 107 -20.74 -2.85 -6.18
N THR A 108 -19.70 -3.67 -6.08
CA THR A 108 -18.97 -3.99 -4.85
C THR A 108 -17.66 -3.22 -4.85
N HIS A 109 -17.29 -2.64 -3.71
CA HIS A 109 -16.02 -1.94 -3.57
C HIS A 109 -14.86 -2.92 -3.42
N HIS A 110 -13.66 -2.47 -3.75
CA HIS A 110 -12.45 -3.28 -3.72
C HIS A 110 -11.31 -2.49 -3.08
N VAL A 111 -10.63 -3.13 -2.14
CA VAL A 111 -9.34 -2.68 -1.60
C VAL A 111 -8.35 -3.81 -1.66
N ASP A 112 -7.07 -3.49 -1.88
CA ASP A 112 -6.01 -4.49 -1.91
C ASP A 112 -4.72 -4.01 -1.24
N ILE A 113 -3.83 -4.97 -1.02
CA ILE A 113 -2.49 -4.73 -0.47
C ILE A 113 -1.39 -4.78 -1.54
N SER A 114 -1.74 -4.57 -2.81
CA SER A 114 -0.80 -4.68 -3.92
C SER A 114 0.28 -3.61 -3.85
N GLY A 115 1.53 -4.00 -4.09
CA GLY A 115 2.66 -3.10 -4.34
C GLY A 115 3.15 -3.17 -5.79
N GLU A 116 2.27 -3.54 -6.73
CA GLU A 116 2.64 -3.84 -8.13
C GLU A 116 2.15 -2.72 -9.08
N PRO A 117 3.01 -1.78 -9.53
CA PRO A 117 2.57 -0.65 -10.36
C PRO A 117 1.92 -1.04 -11.68
N GLN A 118 2.41 -2.10 -12.32
CA GLN A 118 1.81 -2.58 -13.57
C GLN A 118 0.34 -2.98 -13.36
N PHE A 119 0.01 -3.56 -12.20
CA PHE A 119 -1.35 -3.95 -11.85
C PHE A 119 -2.21 -2.72 -11.58
N PHE A 120 -1.86 -1.87 -10.61
CA PHE A 120 -2.77 -0.78 -10.21
C PHE A 120 -2.91 0.30 -11.30
N LEU A 121 -1.85 0.61 -12.06
CA LEU A 121 -1.95 1.50 -13.23
C LEU A 121 -2.77 0.84 -14.35
N GLY A 122 -2.65 -0.48 -14.51
CA GLY A 122 -3.46 -1.25 -15.45
C GLY A 122 -4.94 -1.24 -15.09
N MET A 123 -5.28 -1.43 -13.82
CA MET A 123 -6.67 -1.38 -13.33
C MET A 123 -7.26 0.01 -13.57
N GLN A 124 -6.49 1.06 -13.28
CA GLN A 124 -6.91 2.43 -13.55
C GLN A 124 -7.16 2.64 -15.05
N HIS A 125 -6.23 2.23 -15.91
CA HIS A 125 -6.37 2.39 -17.35
C HIS A 125 -7.61 1.67 -17.92
N LYS A 126 -7.92 0.47 -17.40
CA LYS A 126 -9.00 -0.38 -17.92
C LYS A 126 -10.38 -0.06 -17.33
N TYR A 127 -10.43 0.30 -16.05
CA TYR A 127 -11.66 0.17 -15.27
C TYR A 127 -12.12 1.44 -14.56
N ASP A 128 -11.38 2.55 -14.62
CA ASP A 128 -11.72 3.78 -13.90
C ASP A 128 -13.12 4.32 -14.28
N ASP A 129 -13.45 4.37 -15.57
CA ASP A 129 -14.76 4.82 -16.05
C ASP A 129 -15.89 3.85 -15.67
N LEU A 130 -15.67 2.55 -15.85
CA LEU A 130 -16.66 1.53 -15.48
C LEU A 130 -16.91 1.51 -13.97
N ALA A 131 -15.88 1.70 -13.15
CA ALA A 131 -15.97 1.79 -11.70
C ALA A 131 -16.80 3.00 -11.26
N ARG A 132 -16.66 4.16 -11.93
CA ARG A 132 -17.52 5.33 -11.71
C ARG A 132 -18.97 5.07 -12.11
N GLU A 133 -19.19 4.46 -13.27
CA GLU A 133 -20.53 4.13 -13.78
C GLU A 133 -21.28 3.19 -12.81
N LYS A 134 -20.60 2.15 -12.32
CA LYS A 134 -21.18 1.16 -11.39
C LYS A 134 -21.23 1.61 -9.93
N GLY A 135 -20.65 2.77 -9.61
CA GLY A 135 -20.61 3.28 -8.25
C GLY A 135 -19.67 2.50 -7.32
N SER A 136 -18.63 1.86 -7.87
CA SER A 136 -17.66 1.06 -7.12
C SER A 136 -16.35 1.83 -6.92
N TYR A 137 -15.91 1.97 -5.67
CA TYR A 137 -14.52 2.35 -5.38
C TYR A 137 -13.59 1.15 -5.52
N VAL A 138 -12.51 1.32 -6.28
CA VAL A 138 -11.38 0.39 -6.38
C VAL A 138 -10.14 1.13 -5.91
N ILE A 139 -9.59 0.73 -4.77
CA ILE A 139 -8.47 1.43 -4.13
C ILE A 139 -7.36 0.42 -3.87
N SER A 140 -6.38 0.39 -4.77
CA SER A 140 -5.20 -0.43 -4.61
C SER A 140 -4.20 0.19 -3.64
N THR A 141 -3.20 -0.59 -3.23
CA THR A 141 -2.09 -0.13 -2.38
C THR A 141 -2.51 0.29 -0.96
N CYS A 142 -3.64 -0.21 -0.44
CA CYS A 142 -4.14 0.05 0.91
C CYS A 142 -3.31 -0.69 1.99
N ALA A 143 -1.99 -0.61 1.90
CA ALA A 143 -1.02 -1.35 2.70
C ALA A 143 0.13 -0.44 3.14
N PHE A 144 1.13 -1.02 3.79
CA PHE A 144 2.37 -0.31 4.11
C PHE A 144 3.04 0.34 2.89
N GLU A 145 2.87 -0.23 1.70
CA GLU A 145 3.44 0.32 0.47
C GLU A 145 3.11 1.81 0.32
N SER A 146 1.84 2.23 0.20
CA SER A 146 1.54 3.65 -0.03
C SER A 146 0.93 4.39 1.16
N ILE A 147 0.19 3.73 2.05
CA ILE A 147 -0.59 4.41 3.10
C ILE A 147 0.26 5.33 4.00
N PRO A 148 1.44 4.92 4.51
CA PRO A 148 2.27 5.81 5.32
C PRO A 148 2.74 7.06 4.55
N SER A 149 3.04 6.91 3.26
CA SER A 149 3.50 8.00 2.38
C SER A 149 2.34 8.94 2.02
N GLU A 150 1.19 8.41 1.59
CA GLU A 150 -0.03 9.16 1.27
C GLU A 150 -0.54 9.96 2.48
N LEU A 151 -0.77 9.27 3.60
CA LEU A 151 -1.29 9.90 4.81
C LEU A 151 -0.26 10.83 5.46
N GLY A 152 1.03 10.54 5.29
CA GLY A 152 2.11 11.43 5.71
C GLY A 152 2.04 12.77 4.99
N VAL A 153 1.82 12.77 3.66
CA VAL A 153 1.66 14.01 2.89
C VAL A 153 0.42 14.77 3.31
N LEU A 154 -0.73 14.09 3.49
CA LEU A 154 -1.96 14.73 3.96
C LEU A 154 -1.81 15.33 5.37
N TYR A 155 -1.18 14.59 6.28
CA TYR A 155 -0.91 15.05 7.65
C TYR A 155 0.04 16.25 7.64
N ALA A 156 1.13 16.17 6.88
CA ALA A 156 2.09 17.25 6.75
C ALA A 156 1.43 18.52 6.21
N GLU A 157 0.65 18.41 5.14
CA GLU A 157 -0.06 19.54 4.55
C GLU A 157 -1.06 20.18 5.53
N LYS A 158 -1.86 19.37 6.22
CA LYS A 158 -2.84 19.86 7.21
C LYS A 158 -2.18 20.64 8.35
N ASN A 159 -0.95 20.27 8.72
CA ASN A 159 -0.23 20.83 9.87
C ASN A 159 0.90 21.80 9.47
N PHE A 160 1.09 22.07 8.18
CA PHE A 160 2.09 23.02 7.71
C PHE A 160 1.56 24.46 7.86
N PRO A 161 2.34 25.42 8.41
CA PRO A 161 1.88 26.79 8.68
C PRO A 161 1.88 27.66 7.40
N GLY A 162 1.19 27.22 6.36
CA GLY A 162 1.06 27.92 5.07
C GLY A 162 0.83 26.94 3.92
N THR A 163 1.41 27.23 2.76
CA THR A 163 1.23 26.41 1.54
C THR A 163 2.42 25.51 1.31
N VAL A 164 2.19 24.21 1.13
CA VAL A 164 3.25 23.24 0.82
C VAL A 164 3.63 23.32 -0.65
N ASN A 165 4.94 23.42 -0.94
CA ASN A 165 5.46 23.29 -2.29
C ASN A 165 5.90 21.84 -2.60
N SER A 166 6.61 21.24 -1.66
CA SER A 166 7.35 20.01 -1.91
C SER A 166 7.60 19.21 -0.65
N VAL A 167 7.65 17.89 -0.79
CA VAL A 167 7.94 16.91 0.25
C VAL A 167 9.05 15.99 -0.24
N GLU A 168 10.13 15.91 0.53
CA GLU A 168 11.13 14.85 0.41
C GLU A 168 10.91 13.85 1.56
N LEU A 169 10.54 12.61 1.23
CA LEU A 169 10.33 11.55 2.21
C LEU A 169 11.59 10.70 2.38
N TYR A 170 12.01 10.52 3.63
CA TYR A 170 13.17 9.74 4.02
C TYR A 170 12.74 8.52 4.83
N TRP A 171 12.80 7.34 4.22
CA TRP A 171 12.42 6.08 4.85
C TRP A 171 13.62 5.45 5.57
N GLU A 172 13.48 5.23 6.88
CA GLU A 172 14.43 4.46 7.67
C GLU A 172 13.73 3.25 8.31
N SER A 173 14.40 2.11 8.31
CA SER A 173 13.93 0.88 8.97
C SER A 173 14.86 0.50 10.12
N LYS A 174 14.29 0.00 11.21
CA LYS A 174 15.00 -0.63 12.31
C LYS A 174 14.62 -2.10 12.35
N PHE A 175 15.57 -2.94 12.00
CA PHE A 175 15.41 -4.38 12.07
C PHE A 175 16.05 -4.89 13.36
N LYS A 176 15.25 -5.57 14.18
CA LYS A 176 15.72 -6.31 15.35
C LYS A 176 15.40 -7.78 15.10
N LEU A 177 16.37 -8.65 15.36
CA LEU A 177 16.24 -10.11 15.23
C LEU A 177 16.33 -10.77 16.63
N PRO A 178 15.30 -10.62 17.49
CA PRO A 178 15.26 -11.31 18.79
C PRO A 178 15.29 -12.82 18.64
N ASP A 179 14.69 -13.36 17.57
CA ASP A 179 14.76 -14.76 17.21
C ASP A 179 15.83 -14.96 16.12
N LYS A 180 16.93 -15.61 16.50
CA LYS A 180 18.09 -15.84 15.62
C LYS A 180 17.94 -17.09 14.73
N SER A 181 16.83 -17.82 14.81
CA SER A 181 16.58 -19.01 13.99
C SER A 181 16.40 -18.70 12.49
N SER A 182 16.10 -17.44 12.15
CA SER A 182 15.90 -17.02 10.76
C SER A 182 16.23 -15.55 10.56
N ASN A 183 16.89 -15.24 9.44
CA ASN A 183 17.12 -13.87 8.96
C ASN A 183 15.99 -13.36 8.04
N ALA A 184 14.91 -14.13 7.87
CA ALA A 184 13.83 -13.75 6.98
C ALA A 184 13.06 -12.55 7.52
N PHE A 185 12.83 -11.56 6.65
CA PHE A 185 11.98 -10.40 6.89
C PHE A 185 10.74 -10.40 5.99
N LEU A 186 10.83 -11.05 4.84
CA LEU A 186 9.78 -11.05 3.82
C LEU A 186 9.40 -12.47 3.42
N ASN A 187 8.14 -12.63 3.02
CA ASN A 187 7.63 -13.86 2.45
C ASN A 187 7.90 -13.89 0.94
N VAL A 188 8.03 -15.10 0.37
CA VAL A 188 8.23 -15.32 -1.07
C VAL A 188 7.22 -14.60 -1.98
N GLY A 189 5.99 -14.35 -1.49
CA GLY A 189 5.01 -13.55 -2.22
C GLY A 189 5.54 -12.15 -2.58
N THR A 190 6.11 -11.44 -1.61
CA THR A 190 6.69 -10.09 -1.81
C THR A 190 7.84 -10.12 -2.81
N TRP A 191 8.70 -11.14 -2.73
CA TRP A 191 9.82 -11.29 -3.66
C TRP A 191 9.36 -11.53 -5.10
N LYS A 192 8.36 -12.39 -5.30
CA LYS A 192 7.77 -12.61 -6.62
C LYS A 192 7.21 -11.30 -7.19
N SER A 193 6.47 -10.54 -6.40
CA SER A 193 5.96 -9.22 -6.80
C SER A 193 7.08 -8.27 -7.20
N ALA A 194 8.18 -8.18 -6.42
CA ALA A 194 9.32 -7.34 -6.75
C ALA A 194 9.99 -7.74 -8.08
N ILE A 195 10.24 -9.04 -8.29
CA ILE A 195 10.80 -9.56 -9.55
C ILE A 195 9.88 -9.30 -10.74
N HIS A 196 8.56 -9.40 -10.55
CA HIS A 196 7.59 -9.05 -11.58
C HIS A 196 7.59 -7.54 -11.89
N CYS A 197 7.68 -6.66 -10.88
CA CYS A 197 7.83 -5.22 -11.11
C CYS A 197 9.10 -4.91 -11.92
N MET A 198 10.22 -5.55 -11.58
CA MET A 198 11.48 -5.44 -12.31
C MET A 198 11.36 -5.94 -13.75
N GLN A 199 10.71 -7.09 -13.95
CA GLN A 199 10.43 -7.66 -15.27
C GLN A 199 9.63 -6.69 -16.15
N HIS A 200 8.61 -6.03 -15.60
CA HIS A 200 7.67 -5.19 -16.35
C HIS A 200 7.96 -3.67 -16.25
N ALA A 201 9.19 -3.27 -15.91
CA ALA A 201 9.55 -1.86 -15.68
C ALA A 201 9.21 -0.93 -16.85
N LEU A 202 9.45 -1.33 -18.10
CA LEU A 202 9.11 -0.52 -19.28
C LEU A 202 7.61 -0.40 -19.51
N GLU A 203 6.83 -1.44 -19.21
CA GLU A 203 5.37 -1.40 -19.30
C GLU A 203 4.78 -0.46 -18.26
N ILE A 204 5.33 -0.47 -17.04
CA ILE A 204 4.96 0.45 -15.95
C ILE A 204 5.14 1.90 -16.41
N LEU A 205 6.29 2.25 -17.00
CA LEU A 205 6.53 3.61 -17.50
C LEU A 205 5.57 4.00 -18.65
N LYS A 206 5.19 3.05 -19.51
CA LYS A 206 4.19 3.30 -20.57
C LYS A 206 2.80 3.50 -19.98
N LEU A 207 2.41 2.70 -18.99
CA LEU A 207 1.12 2.82 -18.31
C LEU A 207 1.02 4.12 -17.53
N GLU A 208 2.08 4.53 -16.82
CA GLU A 208 2.14 5.80 -16.10
C GLU A 208 1.81 6.99 -17.02
N LYS A 209 2.47 7.07 -18.18
CA LYS A 209 2.16 8.08 -19.21
C LYS A 209 0.73 8.01 -19.73
N LYS A 210 0.16 6.82 -19.85
CA LYS A 210 -1.22 6.61 -20.35
C LYS A 210 -2.27 7.04 -19.32
N VAL A 211 -2.04 6.81 -18.03
CA VAL A 211 -3.02 7.13 -16.98
C VAL A 211 -2.93 8.58 -16.50
N ASN A 212 -1.74 9.18 -16.59
CA ASN A 212 -1.49 10.55 -16.13
C ASN A 212 -1.61 11.58 -17.27
N LYS A 213 -2.80 11.65 -17.90
CA LYS A 213 -3.07 12.53 -19.05
C LYS A 213 -3.27 13.99 -18.66
N GLU A 214 -3.52 14.28 -17.38
CA GLU A 214 -3.82 15.63 -16.91
C GLU A 214 -2.58 16.53 -17.06
N LYS A 215 -2.78 17.71 -17.67
CA LYS A 215 -1.76 18.73 -17.76
C LYS A 215 -1.63 19.44 -16.42
N LEU A 216 -0.57 19.13 -15.68
CA LEU A 216 -0.22 19.81 -14.44
C LEU A 216 0.25 21.25 -14.73
N PRO A 217 0.04 22.19 -13.80
CA PRO A 217 0.58 23.54 -13.94
C PRO A 217 2.11 23.49 -13.86
N LYS A 218 2.76 24.54 -14.37
CA LYS A 218 4.21 24.70 -14.18
C LYS A 218 4.47 25.01 -12.70
N LEU A 219 5.07 24.07 -11.98
CA LEU A 219 5.41 24.23 -10.57
C LEU A 219 6.79 24.86 -10.44
N THR A 220 6.83 26.05 -9.84
CA THR A 220 8.06 26.75 -9.45
C THR A 220 8.01 27.05 -7.94
N PRO A 221 9.14 26.87 -7.21
CA PRO A 221 10.34 26.16 -7.66
C PRO A 221 10.10 24.65 -7.80
N LYS A 222 10.85 24.04 -8.72
CA LYS A 222 10.72 22.61 -9.02
C LYS A 222 11.50 21.77 -8.01
N LEU A 223 10.89 20.70 -7.52
CA LEU A 223 11.58 19.64 -6.79
C LEU A 223 12.22 18.68 -7.79
N TRP A 224 13.52 18.48 -7.67
CA TRP A 224 14.26 17.49 -8.46
C TRP A 224 14.65 16.32 -7.56
N MET A 225 14.36 15.10 -8.02
CA MET A 225 14.90 13.91 -7.39
C MET A 225 16.42 13.94 -7.45
N LYS A 226 17.08 13.78 -6.30
CA LYS A 226 18.54 13.66 -6.24
C LYS A 226 18.93 12.26 -6.77
N PRO A 227 19.69 12.16 -7.88
CA PRO A 227 20.03 10.87 -8.47
C PRO A 227 21.17 10.16 -7.74
N TYR A 228 21.74 10.79 -6.71
CA TYR A 228 22.89 10.31 -5.95
C TYR A 228 22.56 10.10 -4.48
N SER A 229 23.31 9.20 -3.84
CA SER A 229 23.20 8.96 -2.41
C SER A 229 23.71 10.17 -1.62
N HIS A 230 23.01 10.56 -0.56
CA HIS A 230 23.32 11.76 0.20
C HIS A 230 22.94 11.61 1.67
N LYS A 231 23.43 12.54 2.50
CA LYS A 231 23.05 12.67 3.91
C LYS A 231 22.27 13.97 4.11
N PRO A 232 20.93 13.91 4.28
CA PRO A 232 20.12 15.08 4.57
C PRO A 232 20.50 15.70 5.91
N GLU A 233 20.50 17.03 5.96
CA GLU A 233 20.67 17.76 7.21
C GLU A 233 19.62 17.34 8.25
N GLY A 234 20.05 17.15 9.49
CA GLY A 234 19.19 16.71 10.60
C GLY A 234 18.92 15.19 10.65
N LEU A 235 19.38 14.41 9.66
CA LEU A 235 19.25 12.95 9.66
C LEU A 235 20.61 12.25 9.81
N ASN A 236 20.61 11.14 10.55
CA ASN A 236 21.84 10.39 10.85
C ASN A 236 22.22 9.37 9.75
N GLY A 237 21.25 8.90 8.96
CA GLY A 237 21.46 7.90 7.92
C GLY A 237 21.93 8.47 6.58
N TYR A 238 22.35 7.56 5.69
CA TYR A 238 22.64 7.84 4.28
C TYR A 238 21.50 7.36 3.41
N PHE A 239 21.08 8.15 2.44
CA PHE A 239 19.86 7.91 1.68
C PHE A 239 20.15 7.79 0.19
N ALA A 240 19.49 6.84 -0.48
CA ALA A 240 19.57 6.63 -1.91
C ALA A 240 18.19 6.87 -2.56
N PRO A 241 18.13 7.29 -3.84
CA PRO A 241 16.86 7.44 -4.56
C PRO A 241 16.09 6.12 -4.58
N PHE A 242 14.79 6.18 -4.31
CA PHE A 242 13.92 5.00 -4.24
C PHE A 242 12.64 5.21 -5.07
N PRO A 243 12.73 5.21 -6.41
CA PRO A 243 11.61 5.53 -7.30
C PRO A 243 10.66 4.33 -7.48
N VAL A 244 10.02 3.88 -6.40
CA VAL A 244 9.12 2.72 -6.40
C VAL A 244 7.64 3.11 -6.43
N ALA A 245 6.76 2.15 -6.11
CA ALA A 245 5.32 2.26 -6.20
C ALA A 245 4.77 3.52 -5.51
N ASP A 246 5.16 3.81 -4.26
CA ASP A 246 4.60 4.90 -3.46
C ASP A 246 4.70 6.25 -4.17
N ARG A 247 5.84 6.52 -4.83
CA ARG A 247 6.06 7.76 -5.58
C ARG A 247 5.00 7.93 -6.67
N PHE A 248 4.67 6.85 -7.39
CA PHE A 248 3.63 6.90 -8.43
C PHE A 248 2.24 7.16 -7.82
N VAL A 249 1.94 6.53 -6.68
CA VAL A 249 0.65 6.68 -6.00
C VAL A 249 0.48 8.11 -5.48
N VAL A 250 1.48 8.68 -4.80
CA VAL A 250 1.41 10.04 -4.24
C VAL A 250 1.27 11.06 -5.34
N GLN A 251 2.07 10.94 -6.40
CA GLN A 251 1.97 11.82 -7.56
C GLN A 251 0.61 11.73 -8.24
N ARG A 252 0.00 10.52 -8.28
CA ARG A 252 -1.35 10.35 -8.81
C ARG A 252 -2.40 11.05 -7.92
N SER A 253 -2.30 10.92 -6.60
CA SER A 253 -3.21 11.62 -5.67
C SER A 253 -3.17 13.13 -5.88
N GLN A 254 -1.97 13.70 -6.03
CA GLN A 254 -1.79 15.13 -6.27
C GLN A 254 -2.32 15.58 -7.65
N ARG A 255 -2.18 14.74 -8.68
CA ARG A 255 -2.76 14.99 -10.02
C ARG A 255 -4.28 15.02 -9.98
N LEU A 256 -4.90 14.05 -9.32
CA LEU A 256 -6.36 13.99 -9.17
C LEU A 256 -6.90 15.17 -8.35
N ALA A 257 -6.25 15.51 -7.25
CA ALA A 257 -6.61 16.68 -6.45
C ALA A 257 -6.55 17.99 -7.27
N TYR A 258 -5.55 18.16 -8.12
CA TYR A 258 -5.51 19.30 -9.04
C TYR A 258 -6.62 19.28 -10.08
N ALA A 259 -6.85 18.14 -10.73
CA ALA A 259 -7.85 18.01 -11.79
C ALA A 259 -9.27 18.31 -11.28
N HIS A 260 -9.62 17.74 -10.11
CA HIS A 260 -10.98 17.76 -9.55
C HIS A 260 -11.21 18.89 -8.54
N GLU A 261 -10.20 19.27 -7.75
CA GLU A 261 -10.35 20.23 -6.64
C GLU A 261 -9.63 21.55 -6.89
N LYS A 262 -8.92 21.69 -8.03
CA LYS A 262 -8.08 22.86 -8.37
C LYS A 262 -7.01 23.17 -7.33
N LYS A 263 -6.65 22.16 -6.53
CA LYS A 263 -5.61 22.24 -5.52
C LYS A 263 -4.23 22.20 -6.16
N ARG A 264 -3.31 23.08 -5.73
CA ARG A 264 -1.91 23.04 -6.18
C ARG A 264 -1.31 21.66 -5.86
N PRO A 265 -0.73 20.94 -6.85
CA PRO A 265 -0.03 19.69 -6.57
C PRO A 265 1.18 19.90 -5.66
N ILE A 266 1.29 19.09 -4.61
CA ILE A 266 2.52 18.95 -3.83
C ILE A 266 3.51 18.09 -4.62
N GLN A 267 4.74 18.59 -4.80
CA GLN A 267 5.80 17.82 -5.42
C GLN A 267 6.35 16.79 -4.42
N PHE A 268 6.52 15.54 -4.84
CA PHE A 268 6.92 14.46 -3.94
C PHE A 268 8.07 13.64 -4.51
N GLU A 269 9.11 13.47 -3.70
CA GLU A 269 10.23 12.56 -3.96
C GLU A 269 10.56 11.75 -2.70
N MET A 270 11.07 10.54 -2.87
CA MET A 270 11.34 9.63 -1.75
C MET A 270 12.71 8.96 -1.85
N TYR A 271 13.28 8.68 -0.68
CA TYR A 271 14.60 8.10 -0.53
C TYR A 271 14.59 7.02 0.56
N ILE A 272 15.37 5.97 0.36
CA ILE A 272 15.53 4.87 1.32
C ILE A 272 16.87 4.99 2.05
N GLY A 273 16.83 4.81 3.37
CA GLY A 273 17.93 5.07 4.30
C GLY A 273 18.72 3.82 4.69
N PHE A 274 20.03 4.02 4.86
CA PHE A 274 21.01 3.02 5.24
C PHE A 274 21.88 3.57 6.36
N GLY A 275 22.33 2.70 7.26
CA GLY A 275 23.25 3.10 8.33
C GLY A 275 24.64 3.49 7.78
N TRP A 276 25.05 2.94 6.64
CA TRP A 276 26.41 3.03 6.12
C TRP A 276 26.39 3.59 4.70
N MET A 277 27.26 4.55 4.40
CA MET A 277 27.30 5.23 3.10
C MET A 277 27.52 4.26 1.93
N ILE A 278 28.38 3.25 2.11
CA ILE A 278 28.67 2.26 1.09
C ILE A 278 27.41 1.47 0.69
N LEU A 279 26.53 1.16 1.63
CA LEU A 279 25.27 0.47 1.33
C LEU A 279 24.33 1.36 0.52
N ALA A 280 24.25 2.65 0.85
CA ALA A 280 23.47 3.62 0.09
C ALA A 280 24.01 3.79 -1.35
N LEU A 281 25.33 3.69 -1.55
CA LEU A 281 25.96 3.78 -2.87
C LEU A 281 25.75 2.51 -3.71
N LEU A 282 25.84 1.33 -3.08
CA LEU A 282 25.66 0.05 -3.77
C LEU A 282 24.18 -0.24 -4.11
N TYR A 283 23.25 0.32 -3.35
CA TYR A 283 21.84 -0.01 -3.48
C TYR A 283 21.24 0.23 -4.89
N PRO A 284 21.41 1.40 -5.54
CA PRO A 284 20.92 1.61 -6.89
C PRO A 284 21.56 0.63 -7.90
N LEU A 285 22.85 0.31 -7.74
CA LEU A 285 23.55 -0.66 -8.60
C LEU A 285 22.96 -2.06 -8.47
N VAL A 286 22.63 -2.48 -7.24
CA VAL A 286 21.96 -3.76 -6.98
C VAL A 286 20.58 -3.77 -7.64
N LEU A 287 19.77 -2.72 -7.48
CA LEU A 287 18.45 -2.64 -8.12
C LEU A 287 18.52 -2.71 -9.65
N ILE A 288 19.45 -1.97 -10.26
CA ILE A 288 19.66 -2.00 -11.72
C ILE A 288 20.07 -3.41 -12.17
N THR A 289 21.01 -4.02 -11.44
CA THR A 289 21.48 -5.38 -11.75
C THR A 289 20.34 -6.39 -11.65
N LEU A 290 19.58 -6.40 -10.55
CA LEU A 290 18.41 -7.28 -10.39
C LEU A 290 17.36 -7.03 -11.48
N THR A 291 17.18 -5.78 -11.90
CA THR A 291 16.26 -5.43 -12.99
C THR A 291 16.70 -6.03 -14.31
N ILE A 292 17.98 -5.93 -14.66
CA ILE A 292 18.56 -6.54 -15.87
C ILE A 292 18.43 -8.07 -15.80
N LEU A 293 18.77 -8.69 -14.66
CA LEU A 293 18.66 -10.13 -14.46
C LEU A 293 17.22 -10.63 -14.57
N ALA A 294 16.24 -9.86 -14.08
CA ALA A 294 14.82 -10.18 -14.18
C ALA A 294 14.30 -10.21 -15.63
N GLN A 295 14.99 -9.55 -16.57
CA GLN A 295 14.64 -9.62 -18.00
C GLN A 295 15.02 -10.99 -18.61
N ILE A 296 16.02 -11.67 -18.06
CA ILE A 296 16.53 -12.94 -18.58
C ILE A 296 15.67 -14.08 -18.04
N GLY A 297 14.86 -14.71 -18.90
CA GLY A 297 13.81 -15.66 -18.49
C GLY A 297 14.30 -16.85 -17.64
N PHE A 298 15.46 -17.42 -17.94
CA PHE A 298 16.05 -18.50 -17.13
C PHE A 298 16.51 -18.00 -15.76
N ILE A 299 17.21 -16.87 -15.69
CA ILE A 299 17.68 -16.27 -14.43
C ILE A 299 16.49 -15.86 -13.57
N ARG A 300 15.47 -15.24 -14.15
CA ARG A 300 14.22 -14.91 -13.45
C ARG A 300 13.59 -16.14 -12.78
N LYS A 301 13.53 -17.29 -13.47
CA LYS A 301 13.04 -18.55 -12.88
C LYS A 301 13.89 -19.00 -11.69
N LEU A 302 15.22 -18.85 -11.78
CA LEU A 302 16.13 -19.15 -10.65
C LEU A 302 15.91 -18.20 -9.48
N MET A 303 15.75 -16.89 -9.72
CA MET A 303 15.47 -15.90 -8.68
C MET A 303 14.20 -16.22 -7.92
N ILE A 304 13.14 -16.65 -8.62
CA ILE A 304 11.86 -17.03 -8.03
C ILE A 304 11.96 -18.37 -7.28
N LYS A 305 12.69 -19.35 -7.82
CA LYS A 305 12.81 -20.70 -7.25
C LYS A 305 13.73 -20.74 -6.03
N TYR A 306 14.79 -19.94 -6.02
CA TYR A 306 15.82 -19.95 -4.98
C TYR A 306 16.01 -18.56 -4.34
N PRO A 307 14.97 -17.96 -3.75
CA PRO A 307 15.02 -16.58 -3.25
C PRO A 307 16.11 -16.37 -2.21
N HIS A 308 16.43 -17.36 -1.38
CA HIS A 308 17.47 -17.26 -0.35
C HIS A 308 18.87 -16.97 -0.93
N ILE A 309 19.19 -17.47 -2.12
CA ILE A 309 20.48 -17.23 -2.80
C ILE A 309 20.59 -15.77 -3.22
N PHE A 310 19.53 -15.22 -3.82
CA PHE A 310 19.52 -13.87 -4.37
C PHE A 310 19.22 -12.78 -3.33
N THR A 311 18.82 -13.16 -2.12
CA THR A 311 18.43 -12.23 -1.05
C THR A 311 19.26 -12.40 0.22
N GLY A 312 20.24 -13.31 0.25
CA GLY A 312 21.02 -13.59 1.46
C GLY A 312 20.17 -14.08 2.64
N GLY A 313 19.05 -14.75 2.35
CA GLY A 313 18.12 -15.26 3.37
C GLY A 313 17.08 -14.25 3.90
N ILE A 314 17.02 -13.03 3.37
CA ILE A 314 16.00 -12.02 3.73
C ILE A 314 14.58 -12.48 3.35
N VAL A 315 14.45 -13.31 2.30
CA VAL A 315 13.18 -13.86 1.84
C VAL A 315 13.09 -15.36 2.13
N SER A 316 11.97 -15.80 2.69
CA SER A 316 11.68 -17.22 2.90
C SER A 316 10.24 -17.60 2.52
N ASN A 317 9.98 -18.89 2.32
CA ASN A 317 8.63 -19.41 2.08
C ASN A 317 7.75 -19.33 3.34
N GLN A 318 8.35 -19.50 4.52
CA GLN A 318 7.65 -19.44 5.81
C GLN A 318 7.37 -17.97 6.23
N GLY A 319 8.09 -17.01 5.65
CA GLY A 319 8.07 -15.60 6.07
C GLY A 319 8.98 -15.35 7.28
N PRO A 320 8.94 -14.14 7.84
CA PRO A 320 9.66 -13.83 9.06
C PRO A 320 9.06 -14.54 10.28
N GLN A 321 9.91 -14.77 11.29
CA GLN A 321 9.44 -15.18 12.61
C GLN A 321 8.60 -14.08 13.25
N GLU A 322 7.58 -14.47 14.00
CA GLU A 322 6.63 -13.53 14.60
C GLU A 322 7.34 -12.53 15.52
N ALA A 323 8.31 -12.97 16.33
CA ALA A 323 9.09 -12.10 17.20
C ALA A 323 9.91 -11.06 16.42
N ASN A 324 10.56 -11.48 15.32
CA ASN A 324 11.36 -10.60 14.45
C ASN A 324 10.47 -9.57 13.76
N ARG A 325 9.34 -10.03 13.24
CA ARG A 325 8.33 -9.21 12.57
C ARG A 325 7.78 -8.13 13.51
N LYS A 326 7.37 -8.50 14.72
CA LYS A 326 6.83 -7.56 15.74
C LYS A 326 7.88 -6.55 16.25
N ALA A 327 9.16 -6.92 16.20
CA ALA A 327 10.27 -6.06 16.60
C ALA A 327 10.76 -5.11 15.49
N ALA A 328 10.31 -5.31 14.24
CA ALA A 328 10.63 -4.44 13.12
C ALA A 328 9.86 -3.12 13.24
N GLU A 329 10.57 -2.00 13.05
CA GLU A 329 10.00 -0.65 13.12
C GLU A 329 10.42 0.12 11.87
N PHE A 330 9.61 1.09 11.46
CA PHE A 330 10.00 2.04 10.42
C PHE A 330 9.65 3.47 10.83
N LYS A 331 10.33 4.42 10.20
CA LYS A 331 9.98 5.83 10.23
C LYS A 331 10.13 6.42 8.83
N HIS A 332 9.12 7.18 8.41
CA HIS A 332 9.19 8.09 7.29
C HIS A 332 9.34 9.49 7.87
N THR A 333 10.47 10.15 7.61
CA THR A 333 10.64 11.57 7.93
C THR A 333 10.36 12.38 6.68
N LEU A 334 9.36 13.25 6.73
CA LEU A 334 8.96 14.11 5.62
C LEU A 334 9.56 15.49 5.84
N LYS A 335 10.51 15.86 4.98
CA LYS A 335 11.05 17.22 4.93
C LYS A 335 10.22 18.05 3.97
N VAL A 336 9.51 19.01 4.52
CA VAL A 336 8.47 19.77 3.82
C VAL A 336 8.95 21.19 3.64
N LYS A 337 8.96 21.65 2.39
CA LYS A 337 9.27 23.03 2.03
C LYS A 337 8.05 23.69 1.42
N GLY A 338 7.85 24.95 1.76
CA GLY A 338 6.71 25.73 1.31
C GLY A 338 6.82 27.19 1.71
N TRP A 339 5.68 27.85 1.71
CA TRP A 339 5.56 29.27 2.01
C TRP A 339 4.78 29.44 3.29
N SER A 340 5.19 30.42 4.11
CA SER A 340 4.41 30.87 5.25
C SER A 340 3.06 31.44 4.77
N LYS A 341 2.03 31.36 5.62
CA LYS A 341 0.71 31.91 5.31
C LYS A 341 0.81 33.38 4.85
N GLY A 342 0.28 33.68 3.67
CA GLY A 342 0.26 35.03 3.09
C GLY A 342 1.46 35.38 2.19
N THR A 343 2.48 34.51 2.11
CA THR A 343 3.59 34.68 1.14
C THR A 343 3.15 34.20 -0.25
N SER A 344 3.57 34.92 -1.30
CA SER A 344 3.29 34.55 -2.69
C SER A 344 3.99 33.26 -3.10
N GLU A 345 3.29 32.38 -3.82
CA GLU A 345 3.86 31.16 -4.41
C GLU A 345 4.86 31.42 -5.56
N THR A 346 4.99 32.68 -6.00
CA THR A 346 5.99 33.09 -6.99
C THR A 346 7.38 33.31 -6.38
N GLU A 347 7.46 33.50 -5.06
CA GLU A 347 8.70 33.68 -4.33
C GLU A 347 9.38 32.34 -4.02
N ALA A 348 10.63 32.38 -3.56
CA ALA A 348 11.28 31.19 -3.05
C ALA A 348 10.59 30.71 -1.74
N PRO A 349 10.38 29.39 -1.56
CA PRO A 349 9.87 28.81 -0.32
C PRO A 349 10.68 29.30 0.89
N ASN A 350 10.01 29.96 1.82
CA ASN A 350 10.60 30.60 2.99
C ASN A 350 10.36 29.81 4.29
N LYS A 351 9.71 28.65 4.20
CA LYS A 351 9.37 27.83 5.36
C LYS A 351 9.74 26.37 5.12
N GLU A 352 10.35 25.78 6.15
CA GLU A 352 10.61 24.35 6.24
C GLU A 352 9.98 23.80 7.53
N ALA A 353 9.48 22.57 7.48
CA ALA A 353 9.04 21.82 8.64
C ALA A 353 9.33 20.33 8.43
N LEU A 354 9.54 19.62 9.53
CA LEU A 354 9.76 18.17 9.52
C LEU A 354 8.56 17.47 10.16
N PHE A 355 8.06 16.45 9.48
CA PHE A 355 7.01 15.58 10.00
C PHE A 355 7.51 14.14 10.05
N ARG A 356 6.92 13.32 10.91
CA ARG A 356 7.24 11.91 11.01
C ARG A 356 5.99 11.06 10.99
N VAL A 357 6.04 10.01 10.18
CA VAL A 357 5.12 8.88 10.24
C VAL A 357 5.91 7.66 10.68
N SER A 358 5.44 6.93 11.68
CA SER A 358 6.14 5.73 12.16
C SER A 358 5.17 4.64 12.57
N GLY A 359 5.66 3.41 12.59
CA GLY A 359 4.90 2.24 12.96
C GLY A 359 5.78 1.01 13.15
N LYS A 360 5.14 -0.11 13.46
CA LYS A 360 5.79 -1.40 13.68
C LYS A 360 5.22 -2.44 12.75
N ASP A 361 6.00 -3.50 12.51
CA ASP A 361 5.58 -4.64 11.70
C ASP A 361 4.96 -4.20 10.36
N PRO A 362 5.75 -3.47 9.55
CA PRO A 362 5.24 -2.77 8.38
C PRO A 362 4.60 -3.72 7.37
N ALA A 363 5.29 -4.80 7.04
CA ALA A 363 4.90 -5.68 5.94
C ALA A 363 3.59 -6.43 6.18
N TYR A 364 3.16 -6.63 7.43
CA TYR A 364 2.07 -7.55 7.74
C TYR A 364 1.04 -6.97 8.71
N SER A 365 1.39 -6.66 9.96
CA SER A 365 0.39 -6.18 10.92
C SER A 365 -0.12 -4.80 10.55
N LEU A 366 0.78 -3.90 10.15
CA LEU A 366 0.37 -2.59 9.63
C LEU A 366 -0.39 -2.73 8.30
N THR A 367 0.13 -3.53 7.36
CA THR A 367 -0.57 -3.80 6.09
C THR A 367 -2.00 -4.31 6.28
N ALA A 368 -2.21 -5.31 7.15
CA ALA A 368 -3.53 -5.83 7.48
C ALA A 368 -4.43 -4.76 8.12
N THR A 369 -3.87 -3.95 9.03
CA THR A 369 -4.59 -2.86 9.69
C THR A 369 -5.02 -1.79 8.68
N CYS A 370 -4.12 -1.35 7.81
CA CYS A 370 -4.39 -0.37 6.77
C CYS A 370 -5.53 -0.81 5.84
N VAL A 371 -5.46 -2.03 5.30
CA VAL A 371 -6.45 -2.48 4.30
C VAL A 371 -7.83 -2.65 4.92
N LEU A 372 -7.91 -3.16 6.15
CA LEU A 372 -9.18 -3.29 6.88
C LEU A 372 -9.78 -1.93 7.23
N LEU A 373 -8.95 -0.97 7.66
CA LEU A 373 -9.43 0.38 7.96
C LEU A 373 -9.85 1.14 6.70
N CYS A 374 -9.17 0.94 5.57
CA CYS A 374 -9.64 1.46 4.28
C CYS A 374 -11.02 0.91 3.93
N ALA A 375 -11.24 -0.41 4.07
CA ALA A 375 -12.56 -1.01 3.86
C ALA A 375 -13.62 -0.46 4.83
N LYS A 376 -13.29 -0.34 6.11
CA LYS A 376 -14.17 0.23 7.14
C LYS A 376 -14.57 1.68 6.84
N VAL A 377 -13.61 2.50 6.41
CA VAL A 377 -13.84 3.90 6.04
C VAL A 377 -14.73 3.99 4.80
N ILE A 378 -14.52 3.15 3.78
CA ILE A 378 -15.45 3.10 2.62
C ILE A 378 -16.88 2.81 3.08
N LEU A 379 -17.06 1.84 3.98
CA LEU A 379 -18.38 1.45 4.49
C LEU A 379 -19.08 2.56 5.29
N LYS A 380 -18.33 3.40 6.02
CA LYS A 380 -18.89 4.44 6.90
C LYS A 380 -18.96 5.82 6.25
N GLU A 381 -17.98 6.14 5.41
CA GLU A 381 -17.64 7.51 5.02
C GLU A 381 -17.61 7.69 3.49
N SER A 382 -18.16 6.75 2.71
CA SER A 382 -18.26 6.89 1.24
C SER A 382 -18.97 8.17 0.77
N HIS A 383 -19.78 8.81 1.63
CA HIS A 383 -20.47 10.06 1.35
C HIS A 383 -19.55 11.30 1.32
N VAL A 384 -18.36 11.25 1.93
CA VAL A 384 -17.34 12.31 1.86
C VAL A 384 -16.18 11.96 0.93
N MET A 385 -16.18 10.74 0.36
CA MET A 385 -15.21 10.31 -0.64
C MET A 385 -15.46 10.98 -2.01
N PRO A 386 -14.44 11.13 -2.86
CA PRO A 386 -14.58 11.85 -4.12
C PRO A 386 -15.43 11.08 -5.14
N GLY A 387 -16.48 11.74 -5.64
CA GLY A 387 -17.34 11.20 -6.69
C GLY A 387 -18.30 10.13 -6.17
N ARG A 388 -18.61 9.15 -7.02
CA ARG A 388 -19.47 7.99 -6.68
C ARG A 388 -18.78 6.64 -6.84
N GLY A 389 -17.49 6.64 -7.18
CA GLY A 389 -16.72 5.44 -7.53
C GLY A 389 -15.46 5.82 -8.32
N GLY A 390 -14.77 4.82 -8.87
CA GLY A 390 -13.56 5.00 -9.67
C GLY A 390 -12.39 4.18 -9.14
N VAL A 391 -11.29 4.18 -9.91
CA VAL A 391 -10.02 3.56 -9.52
C VAL A 391 -9.11 4.66 -8.97
N LEU A 392 -8.99 4.72 -7.64
CA LEU A 392 -8.41 5.88 -6.95
C LEU A 392 -7.20 5.49 -6.10
N PRO A 393 -6.16 6.35 -6.01
CA PRO A 393 -5.10 6.20 -5.03
C PRO A 393 -5.60 6.57 -3.62
N PRO A 394 -5.05 5.97 -2.55
CA PRO A 394 -5.57 6.15 -1.19
C PRO A 394 -5.60 7.60 -0.71
N GLY A 395 -4.56 8.41 -0.93
CA GLY A 395 -4.52 9.77 -0.40
C GLY A 395 -5.44 10.75 -1.12
N PHE A 396 -5.94 10.43 -2.32
CA PHE A 396 -7.06 11.17 -2.90
C PHE A 396 -8.40 10.64 -2.40
N ALA A 397 -8.57 9.31 -2.36
CA ALA A 397 -9.81 8.67 -1.96
C ALA A 397 -10.20 8.98 -0.50
N PHE A 398 -9.21 9.05 0.40
CA PHE A 398 -9.41 9.21 1.84
C PHE A 398 -9.01 10.60 2.36
N ALA A 399 -8.75 11.57 1.47
CA ALA A 399 -8.29 12.91 1.85
C ALA A 399 -9.21 13.64 2.86
N LYS A 400 -10.51 13.36 2.78
CA LYS A 400 -11.57 14.02 3.55
C LYS A 400 -12.23 13.10 4.58
N THR A 401 -11.66 11.93 4.83
CA THR A 401 -12.19 10.94 5.78
C THR A 401 -11.39 10.94 7.08
N HIS A 402 -11.86 10.18 8.06
CA HIS A 402 -11.18 9.99 9.34
C HIS A 402 -10.14 8.86 9.33
N LEU A 403 -9.61 8.46 8.16
CA LEU A 403 -8.67 7.34 8.05
C LEU A 403 -7.38 7.56 8.87
N ILE A 404 -6.86 8.80 8.92
CA ILE A 404 -5.69 9.14 9.75
C ILE A 404 -6.01 8.86 11.23
N ASP A 405 -7.16 9.31 11.73
CA ASP A 405 -7.54 9.17 13.14
C ASP A 405 -7.85 7.71 13.51
N GLU A 406 -8.48 6.95 12.61
CA GLU A 406 -8.74 5.52 12.80
C GLU A 406 -7.43 4.72 12.83
N ILE A 407 -6.50 4.99 11.89
CA ILE A 407 -5.20 4.34 11.87
C ILE A 407 -4.38 4.70 13.11
N SER A 408 -4.38 5.96 13.57
CA SER A 408 -3.62 6.33 14.77
C SER A 408 -4.12 5.71 16.06
N ARG A 409 -5.41 5.32 16.12
CA ARG A 409 -5.99 4.63 17.28
C ARG A 409 -5.78 3.12 17.24
N ALA A 410 -5.48 2.54 16.08
CA ALA A 410 -5.28 1.10 15.95
C ALA A 410 -3.96 0.64 16.58
N LYS A 411 -3.99 -0.52 17.25
CA LYS A 411 -2.83 -1.14 17.91
C LYS A 411 -1.59 -1.25 17.01
N TRP A 412 -1.80 -1.62 15.75
CA TRP A 412 -0.75 -1.78 14.73
C TRP A 412 -0.76 -0.65 13.71
N GLY A 413 -1.27 0.51 14.12
CA GLY A 413 -1.45 1.68 13.28
C GLY A 413 -0.21 2.55 13.13
N LEU A 414 -0.46 3.80 12.70
CA LEU A 414 0.58 4.80 12.43
C LEU A 414 0.56 5.91 13.46
N LYS A 415 1.74 6.29 13.92
CA LYS A 415 1.97 7.51 14.69
C LYS A 415 2.37 8.64 13.76
N PHE A 416 1.70 9.78 13.86
CA PHE A 416 2.02 11.02 13.13
C PHE A 416 2.54 12.08 14.10
N GLU A 417 3.62 12.76 13.74
CA GLU A 417 4.29 13.74 14.62
C GLU A 417 4.75 14.95 13.80
N VAL A 418 4.64 16.13 14.40
CA VAL A 418 5.37 17.34 13.96
C VAL A 418 6.69 17.37 14.74
N LEU A 419 7.82 17.45 14.05
CA LEU A 419 9.13 17.53 14.69
C LEU A 419 9.51 19.00 14.90
N LYS A 420 10.05 19.30 16.08
CA LYS A 420 10.50 20.64 16.47
C LYS A 420 11.84 20.99 15.83
#